data_AF-Q54LG2-F1
#
_entry.id   AF-Q54LG2-F1
#
_cell.length_a   1.000
_cell.length_b   1.000
_cell.length_c   1.000
_cell.angle_alpha   90.00
_cell.angle_beta   90.00
_cell.angle_gamma   90.00
#
_symmetry.space_group_name_H-M   'P 1'
#
loop_
_entity.id
_entity.type
_entity.pdbx_description
1 polymer ?
#
loop_
_entity_poly.entity_id
_entity_poly.type
_entity_poly.pdbx_seq_one_letter_code
_entity_poly.pdbx_strand_id
1 'polypeptide(L)'
;MKYLKGLILALVALSSVNSLNIKDDAECMLCNVIVDEAEAYVAQNFNSTEISSILSENCQLLPSFQDVCIGIVDEYTPTIIKYIIAKESPTTICEQINCCDSSSSSSSSQDSSSSNNDSWSEFGSSSQDSSSFENNSSSDNSQSNTGASTGTSGHSL
;
A
#
# COMPACT_ATOMS: atom_id res chain seq x y z
N MET A 1 -10.34 -17.61 22.82
CA MET A 1 -11.38 -17.58 21.75
C MET A 1 -11.48 -16.26 20.98
N LYS A 2 -10.78 -15.17 21.36
CA LYS A 2 -10.78 -13.90 20.59
C LYS A 2 -10.15 -14.05 19.20
N TYR A 3 -8.95 -14.62 19.14
CA TYR A 3 -8.18 -14.88 17.92
C TYR A 3 -8.83 -15.88 16.96
N LEU A 4 -9.80 -16.68 17.44
CA LEU A 4 -10.49 -17.66 16.60
C LEU A 4 -11.33 -16.96 15.52
N LYS A 5 -11.91 -15.79 15.80
CA LYS A 5 -12.67 -15.04 14.81
C LYS A 5 -11.78 -14.50 13.70
N GLY A 6 -10.64 -13.90 14.06
CA GLY A 6 -9.63 -13.42 13.11
C GLY A 6 -9.06 -14.56 12.25
N LEU A 7 -8.69 -15.68 12.87
CA LEU A 7 -8.24 -16.88 12.15
C LEU A 7 -9.31 -17.41 11.18
N ILE A 8 -10.57 -17.51 11.61
CA ILE A 8 -11.65 -17.98 10.72
C ILE A 8 -11.85 -17.02 9.55
N LEU A 9 -11.81 -15.70 9.79
CA LEU A 9 -11.91 -14.69 8.73
C LEU A 9 -10.74 -14.79 7.73
N ALA A 10 -9.51 -14.90 8.22
CA ALA A 10 -8.33 -15.10 7.38
C ALA A 10 -8.43 -16.37 6.54
N LEU A 11 -8.89 -17.49 7.13
CA LEU A 11 -9.10 -18.74 6.40
C LEU A 11 -10.17 -18.61 5.30
N VAL A 12 -11.23 -17.83 5.53
CA VAL A 12 -12.27 -17.56 4.52
C VAL A 12 -11.70 -16.70 3.38
N ALA A 13 -10.91 -15.68 3.69
CA ALA A 13 -10.28 -14.82 2.68
C ALA A 13 -9.35 -15.63 1.75
N LEU A 14 -8.52 -16.53 2.31
CA LEU A 14 -7.60 -17.38 1.54
C LEU A 14 -8.31 -18.28 0.51
N SER A 15 -9.59 -18.63 0.73
CA SER A 15 -10.34 -19.46 -0.22
C SER A 15 -10.79 -18.73 -1.48
N SER A 16 -10.78 -17.39 -1.48
CA SER A 16 -11.32 -16.55 -2.56
C SER A 16 -10.25 -15.80 -3.38
N VAL A 17 -8.96 -16.00 -3.08
CA VAL A 17 -7.87 -15.31 -3.79
C VAL A 17 -7.67 -15.92 -5.17
N ASN A 18 -8.27 -15.29 -6.17
CA ASN A 18 -8.05 -15.55 -7.59
C ASN A 18 -7.71 -14.20 -8.21
N SER A 19 -6.44 -13.82 -8.40
CA SER A 19 -5.99 -12.95 -9.51
C SER A 19 -4.52 -12.51 -9.42
N LEU A 20 -4.05 -12.02 -10.56
CA LEU A 20 -2.66 -11.68 -10.86
C LEU A 20 -2.26 -10.35 -10.21
N ASN A 21 -0.98 -10.27 -9.83
CA ASN A 21 -0.36 -9.30 -8.92
C ASN A 21 -0.64 -9.58 -7.43
N ILE A 22 -0.16 -10.75 -6.99
CA ILE A 22 -0.42 -11.37 -5.68
C ILE A 22 0.04 -10.50 -4.50
N LYS A 23 1.07 -9.65 -4.67
CA LYS A 23 1.61 -8.86 -3.55
C LYS A 23 0.69 -7.70 -3.17
N ASP A 24 0.36 -6.86 -4.14
CA ASP A 24 -0.51 -5.69 -3.91
C ASP A 24 -1.92 -6.14 -3.49
N ASP A 25 -2.44 -7.21 -4.11
CA ASP A 25 -3.73 -7.81 -3.73
C ASP A 25 -3.70 -8.35 -2.29
N ALA A 26 -2.62 -9.04 -1.89
CA ALA A 26 -2.48 -9.55 -0.54
C ALA A 26 -2.37 -8.43 0.50
N GLU A 27 -1.59 -7.38 0.23
CA GLU A 27 -1.49 -6.20 1.11
C GLU A 27 -2.84 -5.54 1.31
N CYS A 28 -3.60 -5.33 0.23
CA CYS A 28 -4.93 -4.75 0.28
C CYS A 28 -5.89 -5.62 1.10
N MET A 29 -5.92 -6.94 0.86
CA MET A 29 -6.76 -7.86 1.63
C MET A 29 -6.38 -7.90 3.11
N LEU A 30 -5.09 -7.97 3.43
CA LEU A 30 -4.59 -7.96 4.81
C LEU A 30 -4.97 -6.67 5.51
N CYS A 31 -4.82 -5.53 4.85
CA CYS A 31 -5.23 -4.25 5.41
C CYS A 31 -6.73 -4.25 5.74
N ASN A 32 -7.60 -4.69 4.82
CA ASN A 32 -9.05 -4.71 5.08
C ASN A 32 -9.39 -5.58 6.30
N VAL A 33 -8.76 -6.76 6.42
CA VAL A 33 -8.92 -7.65 7.59
C VAL A 33 -8.44 -6.98 8.88
N ILE A 34 -7.27 -6.32 8.84
CA ILE A 34 -6.70 -5.62 9.98
C ILE A 34 -7.62 -4.48 10.43
N VAL A 35 -8.17 -3.70 9.49
CA VAL A 35 -9.07 -2.58 9.81
C VAL A 35 -10.38 -3.09 10.43
N ASP A 36 -10.98 -4.14 9.87
CA ASP A 36 -12.19 -4.76 10.42
C ASP A 36 -11.97 -5.28 11.86
N GLU A 37 -10.83 -5.93 12.10
CA GLU A 37 -10.46 -6.39 13.44
C GLU A 37 -10.22 -5.21 14.40
N ALA A 38 -9.45 -4.21 13.96
CA ALA A 38 -9.19 -3.01 14.73
C ALA A 38 -10.49 -2.31 15.11
N GLU A 39 -11.48 -2.21 14.21
CA GLU A 39 -12.78 -1.61 14.50
C GLU A 39 -13.50 -2.36 15.62
N ALA A 40 -13.49 -3.70 15.57
CA ALA A 40 -14.10 -4.53 16.62
C ALA A 40 -13.41 -4.35 17.99
N TYR A 41 -12.10 -4.13 18.03
CA TYR A 41 -11.38 -3.88 19.28
C TYR A 41 -11.55 -2.44 19.79
N VAL A 42 -11.58 -1.44 18.90
CA VAL A 42 -11.91 -0.05 19.23
C VAL A 42 -13.31 0.01 19.87
N ALA A 43 -14.29 -0.71 19.33
CA ALA A 43 -15.64 -0.80 19.89
C ALA A 43 -15.69 -1.41 21.30
N GLN A 44 -14.67 -2.20 21.67
CA GLN A 44 -14.52 -2.80 23.00
C GLN A 44 -13.67 -1.95 23.95
N ASN A 45 -13.32 -0.72 23.58
CA ASN A 45 -12.47 0.21 24.36
C ASN A 45 -11.04 -0.28 24.58
N PHE A 46 -10.50 -1.07 23.64
CA PHE A 46 -9.08 -1.44 23.66
C PHE A 46 -8.25 -0.21 23.29
N ASN A 47 -7.08 -0.07 23.92
CA ASN A 47 -6.15 0.99 23.56
C ASN A 47 -5.31 0.59 22.33
N SER A 48 -4.64 1.58 21.70
CA SER A 48 -3.85 1.34 20.48
C SER A 48 -2.76 0.27 20.64
N THR A 49 -2.12 0.18 21.81
CA THR A 49 -1.07 -0.81 22.08
C THR A 49 -1.64 -2.21 22.22
N GLU A 50 -2.79 -2.35 22.88
CA GLU A 50 -3.48 -3.64 23.04
C GLU A 50 -3.99 -4.15 21.68
N ILE A 51 -4.52 -3.25 20.85
CA ILE A 51 -4.96 -3.56 19.48
C ILE A 51 -3.77 -4.03 18.63
N SER A 52 -2.70 -3.25 18.57
CA SER A 52 -1.48 -3.61 17.83
C SER A 52 -0.92 -4.96 18.27
N SER A 53 -0.83 -5.21 19.58
CA SER A 53 -0.34 -6.49 20.11
C SER A 53 -1.18 -7.67 19.65
N ILE A 54 -2.51 -7.56 19.69
CA ILE A 54 -3.42 -8.64 19.28
C ILE A 54 -3.35 -8.89 17.77
N LEU A 55 -3.29 -7.82 16.98
CA LEU A 55 -3.14 -7.93 15.52
C LEU A 55 -1.80 -8.57 15.15
N SER A 56 -0.70 -8.20 15.82
CA SER A 56 0.60 -8.81 15.60
C SER A 56 0.63 -10.29 15.99
N GLU A 57 -0.07 -10.69 17.06
CA GLU A 57 -0.27 -12.11 17.39
C GLU A 57 -1.05 -12.85 16.29
N ASN A 58 -2.07 -12.22 15.71
CA ASN A 58 -2.82 -12.80 14.60
C ASN A 58 -1.95 -12.93 13.34
N CYS A 59 -1.08 -11.96 13.06
CA CYS A 59 -0.14 -12.02 11.95
C CYS A 59 0.84 -13.20 12.04
N GLN A 60 1.20 -13.66 13.26
CA GLN A 60 2.06 -14.85 13.45
C GLN A 60 1.41 -16.15 12.98
N LEU A 61 0.09 -16.16 12.79
CA LEU A 61 -0.65 -17.32 12.28
C LEU A 61 -0.64 -17.40 10.74
N LEU A 62 -0.03 -16.43 10.07
CA LEU A 62 0.01 -16.30 8.61
C LEU A 62 1.43 -16.55 8.07
N PRO A 63 1.93 -17.79 8.00
CA PRO A 63 3.34 -18.05 7.68
C PRO A 63 3.82 -17.46 6.35
N SER A 64 2.95 -17.37 5.33
CA SER A 64 3.30 -16.82 4.02
C SER A 64 3.23 -15.29 3.95
N PHE A 65 2.50 -14.65 4.86
CA PHE A 65 2.19 -13.22 4.83
C PHE A 65 2.51 -12.53 6.16
N GLN A 66 3.22 -13.20 7.06
CA GLN A 66 3.48 -12.72 8.41
C GLN A 66 4.20 -11.39 8.38
N ASP A 67 5.29 -11.29 7.62
CA ASP A 67 6.10 -10.07 7.55
C ASP A 67 5.32 -8.89 6.98
N VAL A 68 4.47 -9.14 5.98
CA VAL A 68 3.60 -8.14 5.37
C VAL A 68 2.53 -7.67 6.37
N CYS A 69 1.88 -8.61 7.04
CA CYS A 69 0.87 -8.33 8.05
C CYS A 69 1.45 -7.55 9.24
N ILE A 70 2.61 -7.97 9.75
CA ILE A 70 3.32 -7.28 10.83
C ILE A 70 3.73 -5.87 10.38
N GLY A 71 4.23 -5.71 9.15
CA GLY A 71 4.56 -4.40 8.60
C GLY A 71 3.39 -3.43 8.59
N ILE A 72 2.20 -3.91 8.19
CA ILE A 72 0.97 -3.09 8.20
C ILE A 72 0.57 -2.74 9.64
N VAL A 73 0.61 -3.71 10.56
CA VAL A 73 0.22 -3.49 11.96
C VAL A 73 1.15 -2.52 12.65
N ASP A 74 2.46 -2.69 12.53
CA ASP A 74 3.45 -1.86 13.24
C ASP A 74 3.45 -0.42 12.73
N GLU A 75 3.30 -0.21 11.42
CA GLU A 75 3.34 1.12 10.82
C GLU A 75 1.98 1.85 10.93
N TYR A 76 0.88 1.15 10.63
CA TYR A 76 -0.39 1.80 10.36
C TYR A 76 -1.44 1.66 11.45
N THR A 77 -1.28 0.81 12.48
CA THR A 77 -2.30 0.65 13.54
C THR A 77 -2.77 1.98 14.17
N PRO A 78 -1.88 2.91 14.57
CA PRO A 78 -2.31 4.19 15.16
C PRO A 78 -3.14 5.03 14.18
N THR A 79 -2.77 5.00 12.91
CA THR A 79 -3.43 5.71 11.81
C THR A 79 -4.79 5.09 11.49
N ILE A 80 -4.86 3.76 11.39
CA ILE A 80 -6.09 2.98 11.19
C ILE A 80 -7.10 3.30 12.30
N ILE A 81 -6.67 3.29 13.57
CA ILE A 81 -7.55 3.62 14.71
C ILE A 81 -8.12 5.03 14.59
N LYS A 82 -7.30 6.01 14.18
CA LYS A 82 -7.75 7.38 13.96
C LYS A 82 -8.85 7.46 12.89
N TYR A 83 -8.67 6.75 11.78
CA TYR A 83 -9.66 6.75 10.69
C TYR A 83 -10.94 5.98 11.05
N ILE A 84 -10.84 4.89 11.80
CA ILE A 84 -12.00 4.18 12.37
C ILE A 84 -12.81 5.11 13.26
N ILE A 85 -12.15 5.90 14.12
CA ILE A 85 -12.82 6.91 14.96
C ILE A 85 -13.49 7.98 14.10
N ALA A 86 -12.88 8.36 12.96
CA ALA A 86 -13.44 9.25 11.97
C ALA A 86 -14.57 8.63 11.13
N LYS A 87 -14.94 7.37 11.38
CA LYS A 87 -16.03 6.64 10.69
C LYS A 87 -15.77 6.41 9.20
N GLU A 88 -14.52 6.21 8.83
CA GLU A 88 -14.14 5.82 7.49
C GLU A 88 -14.29 4.30 7.29
N SER A 89 -14.57 3.87 6.05
CA SER A 89 -14.70 2.44 5.73
C SER A 89 -13.33 1.77 5.60
N PRO A 90 -13.22 0.44 5.85
CA PRO A 90 -11.99 -0.32 5.70
C PRO A 90 -11.27 -0.10 4.37
N THR A 91 -12.02 -0.15 3.27
CA THR A 91 -11.48 0.07 1.92
C THR A 91 -10.88 1.46 1.76
N THR A 92 -11.60 2.50 2.22
CA THR A 92 -11.11 3.89 2.16
C THR A 92 -9.83 4.06 2.97
N ILE A 93 -9.78 3.46 4.17
CA ILE A 93 -8.61 3.50 5.04
C ILE A 93 -7.40 2.86 4.36
N CYS A 94 -7.61 1.68 3.76
CA CYS A 94 -6.54 0.94 3.08
C CYS A 94 -6.05 1.64 1.82
N GLU A 95 -6.91 2.35 1.10
CA GLU A 95 -6.51 3.22 -0.01
C GLU A 95 -5.69 4.42 0.47
N GLN A 96 -6.10 5.06 1.57
CA GLN A 96 -5.39 6.22 2.11
C GLN A 96 -3.98 5.92 2.63
N ILE A 97 -3.76 4.71 3.16
CA ILE A 97 -2.42 4.24 3.56
C ILE A 97 -1.69 3.50 2.45
N ASN A 98 -2.23 3.52 1.22
CA ASN A 98 -1.64 2.94 0.01
C ASN A 98 -1.41 1.42 0.10
N CYS A 99 -2.21 0.70 0.89
CA CYS A 99 -2.30 -0.75 0.86
C CYS A 99 -3.23 -1.25 -0.26
N CYS A 100 -4.20 -0.43 -0.66
CA CYS A 100 -5.10 -0.70 -1.79
C CYS A 100 -4.94 0.39 -2.84
N ASP A 101 -4.96 0.02 -4.12
CA ASP A 101 -5.01 1.01 -5.19
C ASP A 101 -6.45 1.53 -5.32
N SER A 102 -6.64 2.86 -5.32
CA SER A 102 -7.96 3.49 -5.45
C SER A 102 -8.70 3.15 -6.75
N SER A 103 -8.02 2.54 -7.74
CA SER A 103 -8.63 2.07 -8.97
C SER A 103 -9.17 0.64 -8.91
N SER A 104 -8.93 -0.13 -7.83
CA SER A 104 -9.34 -1.54 -7.76
C SER A 104 -10.73 -1.80 -7.17
N SER A 105 -11.46 -0.76 -6.75
CA SER A 105 -12.82 -0.90 -6.26
C SER A 105 -13.82 -1.11 -7.41
N SER A 106 -14.16 -2.37 -7.65
CA SER A 106 -15.28 -2.88 -8.47
C SER A 106 -14.94 -3.24 -9.92
N SER A 107 -15.09 -4.54 -10.17
CA SER A 107 -15.28 -5.22 -11.46
C SER A 107 -14.00 -5.57 -12.21
N SER A 108 -13.57 -6.83 -12.21
CA SER A 108 -14.00 -7.75 -13.28
C SER A 108 -14.26 -7.04 -14.61
N SER A 109 -13.38 -7.30 -15.58
CA SER A 109 -13.46 -6.88 -17.00
C SER A 109 -12.71 -5.60 -17.39
N GLN A 110 -11.44 -5.47 -17.01
CA GLN A 110 -10.47 -4.85 -17.91
C GLN A 110 -9.26 -5.77 -18.06
N ASP A 111 -9.55 -6.99 -18.51
CA ASP A 111 -8.73 -7.64 -19.51
C ASP A 111 -8.70 -6.75 -20.76
N SER A 112 -8.06 -5.61 -20.63
CA SER A 112 -7.35 -4.99 -21.73
C SER A 112 -6.06 -5.79 -21.87
N SER A 113 -6.21 -7.06 -22.28
CA SER A 113 -5.74 -7.46 -23.60
C SER A 113 -6.04 -6.35 -24.62
N SER A 114 -5.37 -5.21 -24.45
CA SER A 114 -4.78 -4.44 -25.53
C SER A 114 -3.72 -5.35 -26.15
N SER A 115 -4.18 -6.50 -26.65
CA SER A 115 -3.66 -7.10 -27.85
C SER A 115 -3.88 -6.01 -28.88
N ASN A 116 -2.79 -5.27 -29.04
CA ASN A 116 -2.68 -4.16 -29.93
C ASN A 116 -3.35 -4.54 -31.24
N ASN A 117 -4.19 -3.63 -31.71
CA ASN A 117 -4.64 -3.59 -33.08
C ASN A 117 -3.42 -3.30 -33.96
N ASP A 118 -2.54 -4.29 -34.12
CA ASP A 118 -1.54 -4.32 -35.18
C ASP A 118 -2.30 -4.52 -36.50
N SER A 119 -2.84 -3.43 -37.06
CA SER A 119 -3.29 -3.39 -38.44
C SER A 119 -2.58 -2.24 -39.13
N TRP A 120 -1.53 -2.63 -39.84
CA TRP A 120 -0.55 -1.79 -40.50
C TRP A 120 -1.14 -0.61 -41.27
N SER A 121 -0.51 0.53 -41.04
CA SER A 121 -0.36 1.64 -41.96
C SER A 121 0.21 1.18 -43.31
N GLU A 122 -0.54 1.33 -44.39
CA GLU A 122 0.07 1.55 -45.70
C GLU A 122 -0.90 2.33 -46.60
N PHE A 123 -0.37 3.41 -47.20
CA PHE A 123 -0.97 4.27 -48.22
C PHE A 123 -1.66 5.56 -47.75
N GLY A 124 -0.84 6.61 -47.56
CA GLY A 124 -1.34 7.98 -47.55
C GLY A 124 -0.39 9.02 -46.94
N SER A 125 0.88 9.02 -47.32
CA SER A 125 1.80 10.09 -46.95
C SER A 125 1.46 11.36 -47.75
N SER A 126 0.86 12.35 -47.10
CA SER A 126 0.86 13.74 -47.58
C SER A 126 1.01 14.70 -46.39
N SER A 127 2.27 14.94 -46.04
CA SER A 127 2.90 16.23 -45.76
C SER A 127 2.08 17.34 -45.08
N GLN A 128 2.54 17.69 -43.88
CA GLN A 128 3.07 19.02 -43.49
C GLN A 128 2.42 19.74 -42.31
N ASP A 129 3.35 20.29 -41.53
CA ASP A 129 3.24 21.40 -40.58
C ASP A 129 2.75 21.10 -39.16
N SER A 130 3.72 20.83 -38.29
CA SER A 130 3.66 21.24 -36.89
C SER A 130 5.09 21.50 -36.44
N SER A 131 5.54 22.73 -36.72
CA SER A 131 6.68 23.33 -36.06
C SER A 131 6.36 23.62 -34.60
N SER A 132 7.40 23.65 -33.77
CA SER A 132 7.44 24.25 -32.42
C SER A 132 6.96 23.40 -31.24
N PHE A 133 7.82 22.54 -30.71
CA PHE A 133 7.92 22.38 -29.25
C PHE A 133 9.38 22.16 -28.86
N GLU A 134 10.07 23.29 -28.65
CA GLU A 134 11.34 23.36 -27.95
C GLU A 134 11.14 23.00 -26.48
N ASN A 135 11.26 21.73 -26.13
CA ASN A 135 11.31 21.32 -24.73
C ASN A 135 12.77 21.30 -24.28
N ASN A 136 13.26 22.48 -23.91
CA ASN A 136 14.41 22.64 -23.06
C ASN A 136 13.98 22.52 -21.59
N SER A 137 14.38 21.45 -20.94
CA SER A 137 14.64 21.45 -19.50
C SER A 137 15.65 20.36 -19.21
N SER A 138 16.91 20.78 -19.14
CA SER A 138 18.00 20.01 -18.58
C SER A 138 17.74 19.80 -17.09
N SER A 139 17.43 18.55 -16.72
CA SER A 139 17.24 18.14 -15.32
C SER A 139 18.57 18.09 -14.57
N ASP A 140 18.58 18.81 -13.46
CA ASP A 140 19.10 18.40 -12.15
C ASP A 140 20.56 17.95 -12.04
N ASN A 141 21.39 19.00 -12.02
CA ASN A 141 22.50 19.21 -11.10
C ASN A 141 22.43 18.36 -9.80
N SER A 142 23.16 17.25 -9.79
CA SER A 142 23.43 16.45 -8.59
C SER A 142 24.51 17.11 -7.73
N GLN A 143 24.12 18.03 -6.85
CA GLN A 143 24.98 18.53 -5.77
C GLN A 143 25.17 17.43 -4.73
N SER A 144 26.22 16.64 -4.93
CA SER A 144 26.80 15.80 -3.90
C SER A 144 27.78 16.63 -3.07
N ASN A 145 27.61 16.54 -1.75
CA ASN A 145 28.62 16.03 -0.82
C ASN A 145 28.99 16.96 0.37
N THR A 146 28.49 16.51 1.53
CA THR A 146 29.08 16.47 2.88
C THR A 146 29.75 17.72 3.46
N GLY A 147 28.95 18.45 4.26
CA GLY A 147 29.45 19.21 5.39
C GLY A 147 29.33 18.40 6.69
N ALA A 148 30.39 18.40 7.50
CA ALA A 148 30.39 18.51 8.97
C ALA A 148 31.72 17.97 9.51
N SER A 149 32.73 18.84 9.61
CA SER A 149 33.90 18.62 10.46
C SER A 149 33.82 19.65 11.59
N THR A 150 33.46 19.21 12.80
CA THR A 150 33.42 20.08 13.99
C THR A 150 34.28 19.51 15.11
N GLY A 151 35.03 20.41 15.76
CA GLY A 151 35.56 20.26 17.12
C GLY A 151 36.93 19.58 17.22
N THR A 152 38.04 20.26 16.93
CA THR A 152 38.84 21.05 17.89
C THR A 152 38.97 20.40 19.29
N SER A 153 40.08 19.72 19.52
CA SER A 153 40.62 19.44 20.86
C SER A 153 42.06 19.95 20.87
N GLY A 154 42.22 21.25 21.16
CA GLY A 154 43.51 21.92 21.19
C GLY A 154 43.95 22.19 22.62
N HIS A 155 44.63 21.23 23.22
CA HIS A 155 45.54 21.43 24.35
C HIS A 155 46.75 22.23 23.87
N SER A 156 47.18 23.25 24.63
CA SER A 156 48.60 23.57 24.87
C SER A 156 48.71 24.62 25.98
N LEU A 157 49.77 24.42 26.76
CA LEU A 157 50.15 24.98 28.05
C LEU A 157 50.24 26.51 28.11
#